data_AF-A0A356U891-F1
#
_entry.id   AF-A0A356U891-F1
#
_cell.length_a   1.000
_cell.length_b   1.000
_cell.length_c   1.000
_cell.angle_alpha   90.00
_cell.angle_beta   90.00
_cell.angle_gamma   90.00
#
_symmetry.space_group_name_H-M   'P 1'
#
loop_
_entity.id
_entity.type
_entity.pdbx_description
1 polymer ?
#
loop_
_entity_poly.entity_id
_entity_poly.type
_entity_poly.pdbx_seq_one_letter_code
_entity_poly.pdbx_strand_id
1 'polypeptide(L)'
;MSIIIIFLAVACYLVWRNFGLPGGFTDLQNTILEARMVQDDLNSILEKSLNISQEIVTNIDSRLTQMDEEKQLPGDILLDPGLSTEDSSFDIKPKKKIRIYEMARGLGITSRDLIYKMQATGYFYDNPLNSIDEVTAGIILDAINSGGKAEENSFTKVKHQPLAKQQIEVTSDNVVETEDSQDLETWITGLKEAHPYMAVKALADKGYSIRDIAQILDRGQGEVNLILNLVNKKRVSM
;
A
#
# COMPACT_ATOMS: atom_id res chain seq x y z
N MET A 1 -31.65 60.64 33.02
CA MET A 1 -30.44 60.76 32.20
C MET A 1 -29.27 59.97 32.78
N SER A 2 -28.87 60.19 34.03
CA SER A 2 -27.68 59.55 34.64
C SER A 2 -27.75 58.01 34.71
N ILE A 3 -28.92 57.44 34.99
CA ILE A 3 -29.11 55.98 35.06
C ILE A 3 -28.93 55.30 33.70
N ILE A 4 -29.37 55.95 32.62
CA ILE A 4 -29.27 55.42 31.25
C ILE A 4 -27.80 55.36 30.81
N ILE A 5 -27.00 56.36 31.21
CA ILE A 5 -25.56 56.42 30.92
C ILE A 5 -24.81 55.30 31.66
N ILE A 6 -25.22 54.99 32.90
CA ILE A 6 -24.63 53.89 33.67
C ILE A 6 -24.95 52.54 33.02
N PHE A 7 -26.19 52.31 32.60
CA PHE A 7 -26.55 51.08 31.89
C PHE A 7 -25.81 50.94 30.55
N LEU A 8 -25.64 52.03 29.81
CA LEU A 8 -24.88 52.03 28.56
C LEU A 8 -23.38 51.74 28.79
N ALA A 9 -22.80 52.29 29.86
CA ALA A 9 -21.42 52.03 30.25
C ALA A 9 -21.21 50.57 30.68
N VAL A 10 -22.16 49.99 31.43
CA VAL A 10 -22.12 48.58 31.83
C VAL A 10 -22.30 47.66 30.62
N ALA A 11 -23.21 47.98 29.70
CA ALA A 11 -23.36 47.22 28.46
C ALA A 11 -22.11 47.28 27.59
N CYS A 12 -21.49 48.46 27.47
CA CYS A 12 -20.24 48.65 26.72
C CYS A 12 -19.08 47.86 27.37
N TYR A 13 -19.00 47.85 28.70
CA TYR A 13 -18.02 47.07 29.45
C TYR A 13 -18.19 45.56 29.27
N LEU A 14 -19.44 45.06 29.28
CA LEU A 14 -19.74 43.64 29.05
C LEU A 14 -19.42 43.22 27.61
N VAL A 15 -19.73 44.07 26.63
CA VAL A 15 -19.37 43.82 25.22
C VAL A 15 -17.86 43.80 25.07
N TRP A 16 -17.12 44.75 25.62
CA TRP A 16 -15.65 44.73 25.54
C TRP A 16 -15.06 43.49 26.24
N ARG A 17 -15.56 43.13 27.42
CA ARG A 17 -15.11 41.93 28.15
C ARG A 17 -15.37 40.64 27.37
N ASN A 18 -16.50 40.53 26.68
CA ASN A 18 -16.85 39.35 25.88
C ASN A 18 -16.28 39.39 24.45
N PHE A 19 -15.85 40.56 23.96
CA PHE A 19 -15.23 40.76 22.65
C PHE A 19 -13.69 40.72 22.72
N GLY A 20 -13.12 40.17 23.79
CA GLY A 20 -11.72 39.80 23.82
C GLY A 20 -11.47 38.71 22.79
N LEU A 21 -11.02 39.09 21.59
CA LEU A 21 -10.63 38.26 20.43
C LEU A 21 -10.06 36.88 20.88
N PRO A 22 -10.89 35.82 20.98
CA PRO A 22 -10.46 34.59 21.63
C PRO A 22 -9.83 33.56 20.66
N GLY A 23 -9.91 33.80 19.35
CA GLY A 23 -9.48 32.81 18.34
C GLY A 23 -8.14 33.12 17.68
N GLY A 24 -7.98 34.35 17.18
CA GLY A 24 -6.90 34.66 16.23
C GLY A 24 -5.48 34.54 16.79
N PHE A 25 -5.28 34.79 18.09
CA PHE A 25 -3.94 34.65 18.69
C PHE A 25 -3.59 33.19 18.96
N THR A 26 -4.59 32.38 19.31
CA THR A 26 -4.45 30.95 19.56
C THR A 26 -4.18 30.20 18.26
N ASP A 27 -4.88 30.55 17.18
CA ASP A 27 -4.67 29.98 15.85
C ASP A 27 -3.29 30.35 15.28
N LEU A 28 -2.84 31.59 15.51
CA LEU A 28 -1.50 32.04 15.10
C LEU A 28 -0.41 31.30 15.91
N GLN A 29 -0.60 31.14 17.23
CA GLN A 29 0.31 30.34 18.05
C GLN A 29 0.37 28.88 17.59
N ASN A 30 -0.78 28.28 17.29
CA ASN A 30 -0.84 26.92 16.74
C ASN A 30 -0.12 26.83 15.39
N THR A 31 -0.30 27.82 14.51
CA THR A 31 0.37 27.89 13.21
C THR A 31 1.88 28.01 13.35
N ILE A 32 2.36 28.83 14.30
CA ILE A 32 3.81 28.96 14.59
C ILE A 32 4.36 27.65 15.14
N LEU A 33 3.62 26.98 16.02
CA LEU A 33 4.02 25.72 16.63
C LEU A 33 4.11 24.62 15.56
N GLU A 34 3.13 24.56 14.67
CA GLU A 34 3.12 23.66 13.52
C GLU A 34 4.29 23.94 12.57
N ALA A 35 4.53 25.21 12.21
CA ALA A 35 5.66 25.59 11.37
C ALA A 35 7.02 25.17 11.97
N ARG A 36 7.14 25.26 13.30
CA ARG A 36 8.35 24.81 14.03
C ARG A 36 8.50 23.30 14.02
N MET A 37 7.41 22.55 14.22
CA MET A 37 7.41 21.09 14.12
C MET A 37 7.80 20.62 12.71
N VAL A 38 7.27 21.30 11.67
CA VAL A 38 7.62 21.00 10.27
C VAL A 38 9.10 21.30 10.00
N GLN A 39 9.64 22.39 10.54
CA GLN A 39 11.06 22.71 10.43
C GLN A 39 11.94 21.61 11.05
N ASP A 40 11.58 21.12 12.23
CA ASP A 40 12.32 20.06 12.92
C ASP A 40 12.24 18.72 12.15
N ASP A 41 11.07 18.38 11.60
CA ASP A 41 10.90 17.18 10.78
C ASP A 41 11.70 17.28 9.46
N LEU A 42 11.69 18.44 8.81
CA LEU A 42 12.48 18.69 7.60
C LEU A 42 13.98 18.53 7.89
N ASN A 43 14.45 19.03 9.03
CA ASN A 43 15.84 18.89 9.45
C ASN A 43 16.19 17.41 9.69
N SER A 44 15.30 16.63 10.32
CA SER A 44 15.49 15.19 10.51
C SER A 44 15.54 14.42 9.17
N ILE A 45 14.69 14.80 8.21
CA ILE A 45 14.66 14.19 6.87
C ILE A 45 15.93 14.54 6.10
N LEU A 46 16.41 15.78 6.18
CA LEU A 46 17.65 16.21 5.54
C LEU A 46 18.86 15.44 6.09
N GLU A 47 18.94 15.26 7.40
CA GLU A 47 20.00 14.45 8.02
C GLU A 47 19.96 12.99 7.54
N LYS A 48 18.77 12.38 7.49
CA LYS A 48 18.59 11.02 6.94
C LYS A 48 18.97 10.95 5.46
N SER A 49 18.60 11.95 4.67
CA SER A 49 18.94 12.03 3.25
C SER A 49 20.45 12.14 3.04
N LEU A 50 21.14 12.90 3.90
CA LEU A 50 22.60 12.99 3.86
C LEU A 50 23.25 11.65 4.18
N ASN A 51 22.76 10.95 5.20
CA ASN A 51 23.27 9.61 5.54
C ASN A 51 23.07 8.62 4.39
N ILE A 52 21.87 8.56 3.80
CA ILE A 52 21.60 7.72 2.62
C ILE A 52 22.52 8.10 1.45
N SER A 53 22.77 9.40 1.22
CA SER A 53 23.68 9.83 0.15
C SER A 53 25.11 9.38 0.41
N GLN A 54 25.59 9.42 1.66
CA GLN A 54 26.90 8.91 2.04
C GLN A 54 26.98 7.40 1.83
N GLU A 55 25.94 6.65 2.21
CA GLU A 55 25.86 5.20 1.98
C GLU A 55 25.85 4.85 0.50
N ILE A 56 25.12 5.59 -0.34
CA ILE A 56 25.13 5.37 -1.79
C ILE A 56 26.51 5.65 -2.37
N VAL A 57 27.16 6.75 -1.96
CA VAL A 57 28.50 7.11 -2.44
C VAL A 57 29.52 6.07 -2.02
N THR A 58 29.52 5.62 -0.76
CA THR A 58 30.44 4.56 -0.30
C THR A 58 30.18 3.23 -0.98
N ASN A 59 28.92 2.88 -1.25
CA ASN A 59 28.57 1.68 -2.00
C ASN A 59 29.04 1.78 -3.47
N ILE A 60 28.86 2.94 -4.12
CA ILE A 60 29.39 3.17 -5.47
C ILE A 60 30.92 3.07 -5.49
N ASP A 61 31.60 3.69 -4.52
CA ASP A 61 33.07 3.64 -4.42
C ASP A 61 33.58 2.21 -4.18
N SER A 62 32.89 1.44 -3.32
CA SER A 62 33.21 0.03 -3.08
C SER A 62 33.00 -0.85 -4.32
N ARG A 63 31.98 -0.56 -5.12
CA ARG A 63 31.72 -1.30 -6.37
C ARG A 63 32.74 -0.94 -7.44
N LEU A 64 33.12 0.34 -7.53
CA LEU A 64 34.11 0.82 -8.50
C LEU A 64 35.49 0.22 -8.23
N THR A 65 35.93 0.20 -6.97
CA THR A 65 37.20 -0.41 -6.56
C THR A 65 37.22 -1.92 -6.82
N GLN A 66 36.13 -2.63 -6.56
CA GLN A 66 36.01 -4.06 -6.86
C GLN A 66 36.05 -4.36 -8.38
N MET A 67 35.48 -3.49 -9.21
CA MET A 67 35.52 -3.62 -10.67
C MET A 67 36.90 -3.32 -11.28
N ASP A 68 37.73 -2.51 -10.61
CA ASP A 68 39.10 -2.24 -11.03
C ASP A 68 40.07 -3.36 -10.61
N GLU A 69 39.80 -4.07 -9.49
CA GLU A 69 40.57 -5.26 -9.06
C GLU A 69 40.32 -6.48 -9.96
N GLU A 70 39.14 -6.62 -10.56
CA GLU A 70 38.79 -7.75 -11.44
C GLU A 70 39.45 -7.67 -12.84
N LYS A 71 40.14 -6.57 -13.17
CA LYS A 71 40.88 -6.38 -14.44
C LYS A 71 42.36 -6.78 -14.40
N GLN A 72 42.88 -7.27 -13.27
CA GLN A 72 44.25 -7.79 -13.19
C GLN A 72 44.31 -9.17 -12.56
N LEU A 73 44.15 -10.22 -13.37
CA LEU A 73 45.05 -11.38 -13.34
C LEU A 73 45.04 -12.13 -14.70
N PRO A 74 46.21 -12.62 -15.14
CA PRO A 74 46.45 -13.10 -16.49
C PRO A 74 45.93 -14.53 -16.66
N GLY A 75 45.47 -14.82 -17.88
CA GLY A 75 45.13 -16.18 -18.28
C GLY A 75 46.35 -17.08 -18.33
N ASP A 76 46.24 -18.23 -17.68
CA ASP A 76 46.80 -19.51 -18.12
C ASP A 76 46.40 -20.60 -17.11
N ILE A 77 45.43 -21.45 -17.45
CA ILE A 77 45.32 -22.79 -16.85
C ILE A 77 44.92 -23.80 -17.94
N LEU A 78 45.92 -24.63 -18.27
CA LEU A 78 45.82 -25.89 -18.99
C LEU A 78 45.10 -26.97 -18.16
N LEU A 79 44.46 -27.89 -18.88
CA LEU A 79 43.73 -29.08 -18.43
C LEU A 79 44.52 -30.01 -17.49
N ASP A 80 43.88 -30.55 -16.44
CA ASP A 80 43.92 -32.00 -16.10
C ASP A 80 42.77 -32.40 -15.14
N PRO A 81 42.14 -33.59 -15.28
CA PRO A 81 41.01 -34.06 -14.48
C PRO A 81 41.42 -35.07 -13.39
N GLY A 82 40.84 -34.97 -12.18
CA GLY A 82 41.13 -35.97 -11.14
C GLY A 82 40.37 -35.79 -9.82
N LEU A 83 39.29 -36.57 -9.68
CA LEU A 83 38.92 -37.39 -8.52
C LEU A 83 38.76 -36.74 -7.11
N SER A 84 37.48 -36.58 -6.76
CA SER A 84 36.83 -36.73 -5.44
C SER A 84 37.45 -36.14 -4.18
N THR A 85 36.69 -35.26 -3.51
CA THR A 85 36.19 -35.50 -2.15
C THR A 85 35.00 -34.58 -1.90
N GLU A 86 33.97 -35.16 -1.30
CA GLU A 86 32.78 -34.49 -0.81
C GLU A 86 33.18 -33.41 0.20
N ASP A 87 32.83 -32.16 -0.08
CA ASP A 87 32.51 -31.20 0.97
C ASP A 87 31.47 -30.23 0.43
N SER A 88 30.38 -30.14 1.19
CA SER A 88 29.13 -29.50 0.83
C SER A 88 29.27 -27.98 0.87
N SER A 89 29.94 -27.41 -0.13
CA SER A 89 29.77 -26.01 -0.48
C SER A 89 28.58 -25.91 -1.42
N PHE A 90 27.46 -25.40 -0.91
CA PHE A 90 26.40 -24.87 -1.74
C PHE A 90 27.01 -23.73 -2.58
N ASP A 91 27.50 -24.08 -3.76
CA ASP A 91 28.00 -23.15 -4.76
C ASP A 91 26.76 -22.46 -5.35
N ILE A 92 26.21 -21.51 -4.58
CA ILE A 92 25.12 -20.64 -5.00
C ILE A 92 25.73 -19.67 -6.00
N LYS A 93 25.93 -20.14 -7.23
CA LYS A 93 25.93 -19.26 -8.40
C LYS A 93 24.72 -18.33 -8.23
N PRO A 94 24.88 -17.01 -8.37
CA PRO A 94 23.79 -16.07 -8.14
C PRO A 94 22.62 -16.50 -9.03
N LYS A 95 21.56 -17.04 -8.40
CA LYS A 95 20.35 -17.47 -9.08
C LYS A 95 19.78 -16.25 -9.78
N LYS A 96 20.05 -16.13 -11.08
CA LYS A 96 19.55 -15.03 -11.89
C LYS A 96 18.03 -15.10 -11.83
N LYS A 97 17.43 -14.10 -11.18
CA LYS A 97 15.98 -14.01 -11.02
C LYS A 97 15.40 -13.32 -12.25
N ILE A 98 14.47 -13.98 -12.92
CA ILE A 98 13.76 -13.48 -14.11
C ILE A 98 12.37 -13.04 -13.66
N ARG A 99 11.92 -11.85 -14.06
CA ARG A 99 10.56 -11.40 -13.75
C ARG A 99 9.55 -12.10 -14.67
N ILE A 100 8.37 -12.44 -14.14
CA ILE A 100 7.33 -13.18 -14.87
C ILE A 100 6.91 -12.44 -16.16
N TYR A 101 6.86 -11.10 -16.16
CA TYR A 101 6.57 -10.36 -17.40
C TYR A 101 7.68 -10.47 -18.46
N GLU A 102 8.95 -10.64 -18.07
CA GLU A 102 10.06 -10.82 -19.00
C GLU A 102 10.01 -12.20 -19.62
N MET A 103 9.67 -13.20 -18.81
CA MET A 103 9.39 -14.56 -19.28
C MET A 103 8.20 -14.58 -20.24
N ALA A 104 7.09 -13.92 -19.90
CA ALA A 104 5.90 -13.83 -20.76
C ALA A 104 6.22 -13.16 -22.10
N ARG A 105 7.01 -12.09 -22.07
CA ARG A 105 7.48 -11.39 -23.27
C ARG A 105 8.35 -12.29 -24.16
N GLY A 106 9.21 -13.13 -23.58
CA GLY A 106 9.99 -14.11 -24.32
C GLY A 106 9.15 -15.18 -25.02
N LEU A 107 7.95 -15.46 -24.51
CA LEU A 107 7.01 -16.44 -25.05
C LEU A 107 5.93 -15.84 -25.96
N GLY A 108 5.90 -14.51 -26.11
CA GLY A 108 4.88 -13.81 -26.90
C GLY A 108 3.47 -13.89 -26.30
N ILE A 109 3.32 -14.31 -25.04
CA ILE A 109 2.03 -14.39 -24.34
C ILE A 109 1.88 -13.25 -23.33
N THR A 110 0.64 -12.95 -22.94
CA THR A 110 0.41 -11.93 -21.91
C THR A 110 0.87 -12.44 -20.55
N SER A 111 1.34 -11.56 -19.67
CA SER A 111 1.76 -11.96 -18.31
C SER A 111 0.63 -12.61 -17.51
N ARG A 112 -0.64 -12.27 -17.79
CA ARG A 112 -1.82 -12.92 -17.20
C ARG A 112 -2.04 -14.34 -17.73
N ASP A 113 -1.84 -14.53 -19.03
CA ASP A 113 -1.96 -15.86 -19.67
C ASP A 113 -0.83 -16.80 -19.21
N LEU A 114 0.39 -16.28 -19.07
CA LEU A 114 1.48 -17.03 -18.45
C LEU A 114 1.14 -17.43 -17.02
N ILE A 115 0.62 -16.51 -16.20
CA ILE A 115 0.18 -16.82 -14.83
C ILE A 115 -0.87 -17.92 -14.80
N TYR A 116 -1.85 -17.89 -15.71
CA TYR A 116 -2.87 -18.93 -15.78
C TYR A 116 -2.28 -20.31 -16.13
N LYS A 117 -1.35 -20.36 -17.10
CA LYS A 117 -0.62 -21.58 -17.47
C LYS A 117 0.27 -22.09 -16.34
N MET A 118 0.88 -21.19 -15.57
CA MET A 118 1.69 -21.53 -14.39
C MET A 118 0.83 -22.07 -13.24
N GLN A 119 -0.35 -21.50 -13.02
CA GLN A 119 -1.30 -22.01 -12.03
C GLN A 119 -1.78 -23.41 -12.39
N ALA A 120 -1.97 -23.70 -13.69
CA ALA A 120 -2.31 -25.03 -14.18
C ALA A 120 -1.18 -26.06 -13.95
N THR A 121 0.08 -25.65 -13.91
CA THR A 121 1.23 -26.52 -13.61
C THR A 121 1.58 -26.58 -12.12
N GLY A 122 0.76 -25.98 -11.25
CA GLY A 122 0.92 -26.03 -9.79
C GLY A 122 1.75 -24.90 -9.18
N TYR A 123 2.13 -23.89 -9.97
CA TYR A 123 2.87 -22.72 -9.50
C TYR A 123 1.94 -21.50 -9.31
N PHE A 124 1.71 -21.11 -8.06
CA PHE A 124 0.82 -20.00 -7.73
C PHE A 124 1.57 -18.67 -7.72
N TYR A 125 1.43 -17.93 -8.81
CA TYR A 125 1.84 -16.53 -8.89
C TYR A 125 0.60 -15.67 -9.15
N ASP A 126 0.49 -14.56 -8.44
CA ASP A 126 -0.63 -13.62 -8.49
C ASP A 126 -0.24 -12.31 -9.17
N ASN A 127 1.04 -11.96 -9.12
CA ASN A 127 1.57 -10.70 -9.62
C ASN A 127 2.59 -10.90 -10.77
N PRO A 128 2.38 -10.25 -11.93
CA PRO A 128 3.33 -10.21 -13.05
C PRO A 128 4.73 -9.67 -12.73
N LEU A 129 4.86 -8.91 -11.64
CA LEU A 129 6.13 -8.36 -11.17
C LEU A 129 6.93 -9.32 -10.30
N ASN A 130 6.35 -10.48 -9.96
CA ASN A 130 7.07 -11.49 -9.19
C ASN A 130 8.25 -12.03 -10.01
N SER A 131 9.32 -12.41 -9.30
CA SER A 131 10.55 -12.90 -9.91
C SER A 131 10.72 -14.37 -9.57
N ILE A 132 10.99 -15.16 -10.60
CA ILE A 132 11.26 -16.59 -10.50
C ILE A 132 12.73 -16.86 -10.77
N ASP A 133 13.27 -17.92 -10.18
CA ASP A 133 14.63 -18.38 -10.44
C ASP A 133 14.73 -18.96 -11.88
N GLU A 134 15.87 -18.75 -12.55
CA GLU A 134 16.10 -19.17 -13.94
C GLU A 134 15.92 -20.68 -14.15
N VAL A 135 16.30 -21.51 -13.16
CA VAL A 135 16.11 -22.97 -13.22
C VAL A 135 14.62 -23.31 -13.12
N THR A 136 13.91 -22.64 -12.20
CA THR A 136 12.46 -22.81 -12.03
C THR A 136 11.68 -22.32 -13.26
N ALA A 137 12.11 -21.23 -13.88
CA ALA A 137 11.57 -20.71 -15.13
C ALA A 137 11.71 -21.72 -16.28
N GLY A 138 12.87 -22.38 -16.37
CA GLY A 138 13.13 -23.45 -17.33
C GLY A 138 12.19 -24.64 -17.13
N ILE A 139 12.03 -25.12 -15.88
CA ILE A 139 11.13 -26.24 -15.56
C ILE A 139 9.68 -25.91 -15.92
N ILE A 140 9.23 -24.69 -15.62
CA ILE A 140 7.88 -24.21 -15.96
C ILE A 140 7.69 -24.12 -17.47
N LEU A 141 8.71 -23.62 -18.19
CA LEU A 141 8.69 -23.52 -19.64
C LEU A 141 8.61 -24.91 -20.29
N ASP A 142 9.41 -25.85 -19.81
CA ASP A 142 9.42 -27.22 -20.28
C ASP A 142 8.10 -27.92 -19.98
N ALA A 143 7.48 -27.65 -18.83
CA ALA A 143 6.15 -28.15 -18.48
C ALA A 143 5.05 -27.60 -19.40
N ILE A 144 5.08 -26.29 -19.71
CA ILE A 144 4.11 -25.65 -20.62
C ILE A 144 4.27 -26.18 -22.06
N ASN A 145 5.51 -26.34 -22.52
CA ASN A 145 5.79 -26.84 -23.87
C ASN A 145 5.50 -28.35 -24.01
N SER A 146 5.75 -29.14 -22.96
CA SER A 146 5.46 -30.59 -22.94
C SER A 146 3.97 -30.90 -22.86
N GLY A 147 3.15 -29.96 -22.35
CA GLY A 147 1.68 -30.04 -22.40
C GLY A 147 1.06 -29.71 -23.77
N GLY A 148 1.86 -29.28 -24.75
CA GLY A 148 1.39 -28.77 -26.05
C GLY A 148 0.99 -29.82 -27.11
N LYS A 149 0.70 -31.07 -26.74
CA LYS A 149 0.27 -32.14 -27.67
C LYS A 149 -1.13 -32.69 -27.42
N ALA A 150 -2.01 -31.93 -26.79
CA ALA A 150 -3.44 -32.23 -26.81
C ALA A 150 -4.26 -30.93 -26.85
N GLU A 151 -4.88 -30.73 -28.02
CA GLU A 151 -6.12 -29.98 -28.24
C GLU A 151 -6.02 -28.45 -28.36
N GLU A 152 -5.63 -28.02 -29.57
CA GLU A 152 -6.45 -27.02 -30.26
C GLU A 152 -7.64 -27.72 -30.94
N ASN A 153 -8.80 -27.04 -30.88
CA ASN A 153 -10.07 -27.29 -31.55
C ASN A 153 -11.09 -28.19 -30.85
N SER A 154 -11.88 -27.55 -29.98
CA SER A 154 -13.34 -27.70 -30.03
C SER A 154 -14.04 -26.44 -29.51
N PHE A 155 -14.36 -25.55 -30.44
CA PHE A 155 -15.39 -24.53 -30.24
C PHE A 155 -16.76 -25.22 -30.19
N THR A 156 -17.15 -25.78 -29.04
CA THR A 156 -18.54 -26.16 -28.77
C THR A 156 -19.17 -25.13 -27.85
N LYS A 157 -19.86 -24.20 -28.52
CA LYS A 157 -20.97 -23.42 -28.00
C LYS A 157 -22.07 -24.38 -27.51
N VAL A 158 -22.13 -24.65 -26.21
CA VAL A 158 -23.37 -25.03 -25.50
C VAL A 158 -23.58 -24.06 -24.34
N LYS A 159 -24.19 -22.95 -24.73
CA LYS A 159 -25.18 -22.13 -23.99
C LYS A 159 -25.60 -22.70 -22.62
N HIS A 160 -25.04 -22.15 -21.54
CA HIS A 160 -25.77 -21.89 -20.31
C HIS A 160 -25.87 -20.38 -20.10
N GLN A 161 -26.94 -19.82 -20.62
CA GLN A 161 -27.53 -18.55 -20.21
C GLN A 161 -29.04 -18.72 -20.42
N PRO A 162 -29.96 -18.14 -19.63
CA PRO A 162 -29.84 -17.26 -18.44
C PRO A 162 -30.76 -17.71 -17.26
N LEU A 163 -30.96 -16.83 -16.26
CA LEU A 163 -31.96 -16.83 -15.16
C LEU A 163 -31.56 -17.61 -13.88
N ALA A 164 -31.79 -17.09 -12.66
CA ALA A 164 -32.67 -16.04 -12.17
C ALA A 164 -32.02 -15.33 -10.95
N LYS A 165 -32.07 -14.00 -10.77
CA LYS A 165 -33.22 -13.25 -10.20
C LYS A 165 -34.04 -14.07 -9.19
N GLN A 166 -33.59 -14.09 -7.95
CA GLN A 166 -34.44 -13.97 -6.76
C GLN A 166 -33.83 -12.76 -6.01
N GLN A 167 -34.43 -11.56 -6.00
CA GLN A 167 -35.80 -11.27 -5.57
C GLN A 167 -36.13 -12.07 -4.30
N ILE A 168 -35.73 -11.52 -3.15
CA ILE A 168 -36.52 -11.63 -1.93
C ILE A 168 -37.01 -10.21 -1.63
N GLU A 169 -38.05 -9.81 -2.37
CA GLU A 169 -39.05 -8.82 -1.99
C GLU A 169 -40.38 -9.56 -2.21
N VAL A 170 -41.40 -9.59 -1.38
CA VAL A 170 -41.72 -9.17 0.00
C VAL A 170 -42.98 -9.99 0.32
N THR A 171 -43.16 -10.44 1.56
CA THR A 171 -44.46 -10.49 2.27
C THR A 171 -44.12 -10.82 3.72
N SER A 172 -43.90 -9.80 4.54
CA SER A 172 -44.90 -9.10 5.36
C SER A 172 -45.26 -9.88 6.62
N ASP A 173 -45.19 -9.12 7.71
CA ASP A 173 -45.78 -9.34 9.03
C ASP A 173 -45.04 -10.28 10.00
N ASN A 174 -43.98 -9.73 10.61
CA ASN A 174 -44.17 -9.26 11.98
C ASN A 174 -43.10 -8.24 12.41
N VAL A 175 -43.61 -7.03 12.63
CA VAL A 175 -43.10 -5.92 13.41
C VAL A 175 -42.24 -6.36 14.60
N VAL A 176 -41.00 -5.88 14.66
CA VAL A 176 -40.47 -5.19 15.86
C VAL A 176 -39.61 -4.01 15.39
N GLU A 177 -40.23 -2.84 15.54
CA GLU A 177 -39.74 -1.46 15.64
C GLU A 177 -38.21 -1.30 15.82
N THR A 178 -37.49 -0.68 14.87
CA THR A 178 -37.24 0.79 14.71
C THR A 178 -36.61 1.46 15.92
N GLU A 179 -35.27 1.44 16.05
CA GLU A 179 -34.49 2.53 16.69
C GLU A 179 -33.06 2.73 16.08
N ASP A 180 -32.38 1.71 15.52
CA ASP A 180 -30.91 1.81 15.31
C ASP A 180 -30.39 2.38 13.95
N SER A 181 -31.21 2.49 12.90
CA SER A 181 -30.70 2.89 11.57
C SER A 181 -30.40 4.38 11.47
N GLN A 182 -31.16 5.21 12.20
CA GLN A 182 -30.94 6.66 12.23
C GLN A 182 -29.64 7.00 12.97
N ASP A 183 -29.32 6.28 14.04
CA ASP A 183 -28.08 6.50 14.81
C ASP A 183 -26.83 6.17 13.99
N LEU A 184 -26.89 5.11 13.16
CA LEU A 184 -25.76 4.75 12.30
C LEU A 184 -25.52 5.80 11.21
N GLU A 185 -26.57 6.31 10.57
CA GLU A 185 -26.46 7.36 9.56
C GLU A 185 -26.02 8.70 10.17
N THR A 186 -26.54 9.05 11.35
CA THR A 186 -26.14 10.26 12.08
C THR A 186 -24.68 10.16 12.54
N TRP A 187 -24.26 8.98 13.00
CA TRP A 187 -22.87 8.71 13.37
C TRP A 187 -21.94 8.79 12.16
N ILE A 188 -22.30 8.17 11.03
CA ILE A 188 -21.52 8.24 9.78
C ILE A 188 -21.41 9.68 9.29
N THR A 189 -22.51 10.45 9.35
CA THR A 189 -22.53 11.85 8.92
C THR A 189 -21.66 12.71 9.83
N GLY A 190 -21.77 12.56 11.15
CA GLY A 190 -20.87 13.22 12.10
C GLY A 190 -19.40 12.77 11.95
N LEU A 191 -19.17 11.56 11.46
CA LEU A 191 -17.83 11.06 11.17
C LEU A 191 -17.24 11.65 9.89
N LYS A 192 -18.06 11.98 8.88
CA LYS A 192 -17.62 12.73 7.69
C LYS A 192 -17.21 14.16 8.04
N GLU A 193 -17.89 14.76 9.01
CA GLU A 193 -17.58 16.11 9.52
C GLU A 193 -16.37 16.12 10.49
N ALA A 194 -16.07 14.99 11.11
CA ALA A 194 -14.91 14.84 11.97
C ALA A 194 -13.58 14.84 11.20
N HIS A 195 -12.48 15.11 11.91
CA HIS A 195 -11.15 15.12 11.32
C HIS A 195 -10.84 13.77 10.63
N PRO A 196 -10.30 13.76 9.39
CA PRO A 196 -10.16 12.58 8.54
C PRO A 196 -9.51 11.38 9.23
N TYR A 197 -8.53 11.66 10.09
CA TYR A 197 -7.79 10.65 10.84
C TYR A 197 -8.64 9.88 11.85
N MET A 198 -9.57 10.55 12.54
CA MET A 198 -10.42 9.90 13.54
C MET A 198 -11.54 9.10 12.88
N ALA A 199 -12.04 9.58 11.75
CA ALA A 199 -13.07 8.90 10.98
C ALA A 199 -12.59 7.58 10.40
N VAL A 200 -11.43 7.60 9.73
CA VAL A 200 -10.80 6.40 9.19
C VAL A 200 -10.46 5.41 10.29
N LYS A 201 -9.91 5.90 11.42
CA LYS A 201 -9.59 5.04 12.57
C LYS A 201 -10.83 4.38 13.18
N ALA A 202 -11.90 5.15 13.41
CA ALA A 202 -13.11 4.63 14.04
C ALA A 202 -13.83 3.59 13.16
N LEU A 203 -13.83 3.77 11.83
CA LEU A 203 -14.40 2.77 10.92
C LEU A 203 -13.50 1.54 10.79
N ALA A 204 -12.18 1.71 10.76
CA ALA A 204 -11.26 0.57 10.75
C ALA A 204 -11.34 -0.24 12.05
N ASP A 205 -11.43 0.43 13.21
CA ASP A 205 -11.62 -0.20 14.52
C ASP A 205 -13.00 -0.92 14.60
N LYS A 206 -14.02 -0.48 13.84
CA LYS A 206 -15.30 -1.17 13.66
C LYS A 206 -15.27 -2.33 12.64
N GLY A 207 -14.13 -2.58 12.00
CA GLY A 207 -13.95 -3.72 11.08
C GLY A 207 -14.38 -3.46 9.63
N TYR A 208 -14.63 -2.20 9.23
CA TYR A 208 -14.94 -1.87 7.84
C TYR A 208 -13.72 -2.06 6.93
N SER A 209 -13.94 -2.50 5.69
CA SER A 209 -12.85 -2.66 4.73
C SER A 209 -12.35 -1.31 4.20
N ILE A 210 -11.10 -1.24 3.74
CA ILE A 210 -10.51 0.00 3.18
C ILE A 210 -11.37 0.55 2.02
N ARG A 211 -12.01 -0.34 1.25
CA ARG A 211 -12.93 0.04 0.16
C ARG A 211 -14.20 0.67 0.69
N ASP A 212 -14.80 0.09 1.73
CA ASP A 212 -16.04 0.58 2.33
C ASP A 212 -15.80 1.91 3.04
N ILE A 213 -14.68 2.05 3.75
CA ILE A 213 -14.27 3.30 4.40
C ILE A 213 -14.08 4.41 3.37
N ALA A 214 -13.40 4.11 2.26
CA ALA A 214 -13.21 5.04 1.15
C ALA A 214 -14.55 5.49 0.56
N GLN A 215 -15.50 4.57 0.39
CA GLN A 215 -16.83 4.88 -0.12
C GLN A 215 -17.69 5.67 0.88
N ILE A 216 -17.61 5.34 2.17
CA ILE A 216 -18.34 6.00 3.25
C ILE A 216 -17.83 7.43 3.45
N LEU A 217 -16.51 7.63 3.43
CA LEU A 217 -15.89 8.95 3.66
C LEU A 217 -15.68 9.76 2.37
N ASP A 218 -16.08 9.23 1.22
CA ASP A 218 -15.87 9.82 -0.11
C ASP A 218 -14.39 10.21 -0.36
N ARG A 219 -13.49 9.27 -0.08
CA ARG A 219 -12.02 9.45 -0.15
C ARG A 219 -11.35 8.39 -0.99
N GLY A 220 -10.15 8.69 -1.45
CA GLY A 220 -9.31 7.72 -2.16
C GLY A 220 -8.86 6.57 -1.25
N GLN A 221 -8.90 5.33 -1.77
CA GLN A 221 -8.41 4.15 -1.03
C GLN A 221 -6.94 4.28 -0.59
N GLY A 222 -6.12 4.99 -1.38
CA GLY A 222 -4.74 5.30 -1.02
C GLY A 222 -4.61 6.24 0.17
N GLU A 223 -5.51 7.23 0.29
CA GLU A 223 -5.53 8.15 1.43
C GLU A 223 -5.95 7.44 2.71
N VAL A 224 -6.98 6.60 2.63
CA VAL A 224 -7.44 5.77 3.75
C VAL A 224 -6.32 4.85 4.24
N ASN A 225 -5.60 4.20 3.32
CA ASN A 225 -4.48 3.33 3.66
C ASN A 225 -3.30 4.11 4.28
N LEU A 226 -2.98 5.28 3.73
CA LEU A 226 -1.94 6.16 4.27
C LEU A 226 -2.25 6.59 5.71
N ILE A 227 -3.48 7.03 5.96
CA ILE A 227 -3.94 7.43 7.30
C ILE A 227 -3.86 6.26 8.27
N LEU A 228 -4.28 5.07 7.85
CA LEU A 228 -4.23 3.87 8.70
C LEU A 228 -2.78 3.48 9.05
N ASN A 229 -1.87 3.60 8.09
CA ASN A 229 -0.46 3.31 8.28
C ASN A 229 0.20 4.31 9.25
N LEU A 230 -0.11 5.61 9.12
CA LEU A 230 0.34 6.65 10.06
C LEU A 230 -0.18 6.39 11.48
N VAL A 231 -1.45 6.00 11.62
CA VAL A 231 -2.06 5.63 12.91
C VAL A 231 -1.36 4.42 13.54
N ASN A 232 -1.09 3.38 12.76
CA ASN A 232 -0.43 2.17 13.25
C ASN A 232 1.04 2.42 13.60
N LYS A 233 1.76 3.22 12.80
CA LYS A 233 3.15 3.61 13.09
C LYS A 233 3.26 4.39 14.40
N LYS A 234 2.28 5.25 14.72
CA LYS A 234 2.20 5.95 16.01
C LYS A 234 1.99 5.00 17.19
N ARG A 235 1.28 3.88 17.01
CA ARG A 235 1.10 2.85 18.07
C ARG A 235 2.36 2.02 18.33
N VAL A 236 3.19 1.79 17.31
CA VAL A 236 4.43 1.00 17.44
C VAL A 236 5.59 1.83 18.01
N SER A 237 5.50 3.16 17.92
CA SER A 237 6.51 4.11 18.42
C SER A 237 6.22 4.66 19.83
N MET A 238 5.09 4.26 20.44
CA MET A 238 4.75 4.51 21.86
C MET A 238 5.06 3.25 22.67
#